data_AF-A0A412ITV7-F1
#
_entry.id   AF-A0A412ITV7-F1
#
_cell.length_a   1.000
_cell.length_b   1.000
_cell.length_c   1.000
_cell.angle_alpha   90.00
_cell.angle_beta   90.00
_cell.angle_gamma   90.00
#
_symmetry.space_group_name_H-M   'P 1'
#
loop_
_entity.id
_entity.type
_entity.pdbx_description
1 polymer ?
#
loop_
_entity_poly.entity_id
_entity_poly.type
_entity_poly.pdbx_seq_one_letter_code
_entity_poly.pdbx_strand_id
1 'polypeptide(L)' 'MKREAMLQGKIRPLKKCDADNIAKIICDGLNGIAYPDDKQITSLSVEKWYSDNPKVIVIISNETGKEL' A
#
# COMPACT_ATOMS: atom_id res chain seq x y z
N MET A 1 -17.74 -4.92 -20.22
CA MET A 1 -18.42 -5.02 -18.91
C MET A 1 -17.47 -5.35 -17.75
N LYS A 2 -16.90 -6.57 -17.63
CA LYS A 2 -16.07 -6.93 -16.46
C LYS A 2 -14.82 -6.07 -16.27
N ARG A 3 -14.08 -5.78 -17.35
CA ARG A 3 -12.89 -4.91 -17.33
C ARG A 3 -13.22 -3.49 -16.87
N GLU A 4 -14.31 -2.92 -17.35
CA GLU A 4 -14.70 -1.56 -16.97
C GLU A 4 -15.11 -1.46 -15.50
N ALA A 5 -15.82 -2.46 -14.97
CA ALA A 5 -16.11 -2.55 -13.54
C ALA A 5 -14.83 -2.71 -12.68
N MET A 6 -13.80 -3.38 -13.19
CA MET A 6 -12.49 -3.48 -12.54
C MET A 6 -11.77 -2.12 -12.50
N LEU A 7 -11.72 -1.41 -13.62
CA LEU A 7 -11.07 -0.09 -13.71
C LEU A 7 -11.83 1.00 -12.93
N GLN A 8 -13.16 0.88 -12.81
CA GLN A 8 -13.97 1.72 -11.93
C GLN A 8 -13.87 1.33 -10.44
N GLY A 9 -13.11 0.28 -10.11
CA GLY A 9 -12.91 -0.17 -8.73
C GLY A 9 -14.10 -0.88 -8.07
N LYS A 10 -15.16 -1.15 -8.83
CA LYS A 10 -16.31 -1.95 -8.37
C LYS A 10 -15.93 -3.41 -8.12
N ILE A 11 -14.92 -3.91 -8.84
CA ILE A 11 -14.31 -5.22 -8.62
C ILE A 11 -12.87 -5.00 -8.19
N ARG A 12 -12.48 -5.53 -7.02
CA ARG A 12 -11.11 -5.41 -6.51
C ARG A 12 -10.23 -6.62 -6.89
N PRO A 13 -8.90 -6.45 -6.99
CA PRO A 13 -7.99 -7.56 -7.27
C PRO A 13 -7.89 -8.52 -6.08
N LEU A 14 -8.48 -9.72 -6.22
CA LEU A 14 -8.43 -10.78 -5.21
C LEU A 14 -7.40 -11.88 -5.53
N LYS A 15 -6.77 -11.84 -6.72
CA LYS A 15 -5.66 -12.75 -7.04
C LYS A 15 -4.41 -12.35 -6.23
N LYS A 16 -3.56 -13.35 -5.95
CA LYS A 16 -2.22 -13.13 -5.37
C LYS A 16 -1.40 -12.16 -6.23
N CYS A 17 -0.48 -11.39 -5.66
CA CYS A 17 -0.07 -11.39 -4.25
C CYS A 17 -1.08 -10.71 -3.29
N ASP A 18 -1.13 -11.20 -2.05
CA ASP A 18 -1.98 -10.66 -0.99
C ASP A 18 -1.50 -9.26 -0.57
N ALA A 19 -2.40 -8.42 -0.06
CA ALA A 19 -2.09 -7.02 0.22
C ALA A 19 -1.04 -6.86 1.33
N ASP A 20 -1.11 -7.70 2.36
CA ASP A 20 -0.13 -7.79 3.46
C ASP A 20 1.27 -8.18 2.97
N ASN A 21 1.38 -9.10 2.01
CA ASN A 21 2.65 -9.47 1.41
C ASN A 21 3.26 -8.31 0.61
N ILE A 22 2.43 -7.55 -0.12
CA ILE A 22 2.89 -6.31 -0.79
C ILE A 22 3.37 -5.30 0.26
N ALA A 23 2.61 -5.13 1.35
CA ALA A 23 2.96 -4.23 2.43
C ALA A 23 4.33 -4.59 3.03
N LYS A 24 4.53 -5.87 3.33
CA LYS A 24 5.76 -6.39 3.92
C LYS A 24 6.98 -6.11 3.05
N ILE A 25 6.96 -6.48 1.76
CA ILE A 25 8.12 -6.27 0.88
C ILE A 25 8.47 -4.79 0.70
N ILE A 26 7.46 -3.91 0.75
CA ILE A 26 7.68 -2.46 0.67
C ILE A 26 8.27 -1.94 1.98
N CYS A 27 7.75 -2.40 3.14
CA CYS A 27 8.28 -1.98 4.43
C CYS A 27 9.73 -2.46 4.63
N ASP A 28 10.01 -3.72 4.30
CA ASP A 28 11.35 -4.31 4.34
C ASP A 28 12.31 -3.56 3.41
N GLY A 29 11.87 -3.24 2.18
CA GLY A 29 12.69 -2.56 1.19
C GLY A 29 12.98 -1.09 1.49
N LEU A 30 12.13 -0.45 2.31
CA LEU A 30 12.30 0.94 2.73
C LEU A 30 12.95 1.09 4.11
N ASN A 31 13.17 -0.02 4.82
CA ASN A 31 13.80 -0.04 6.13
C ASN A 31 15.24 0.48 6.06
N GLY A 32 15.58 1.45 6.91
CA GLY A 32 16.85 2.17 6.87
C GLY A 32 16.99 3.19 5.73
N ILE A 33 16.00 3.29 4.82
CA ILE A 33 16.01 4.22 3.68
C ILE A 33 15.03 5.37 3.92
N ALA A 34 13.75 5.04 4.13
CA ALA A 34 12.70 6.05 4.36
C ALA A 34 12.52 6.37 5.85
N TYR A 35 12.87 5.43 6.72
CA TYR A 35 12.85 5.53 8.17
C TYR A 35 13.96 4.64 8.76
N PRO A 36 14.49 4.95 9.96
CA PRO A 36 15.51 4.13 10.62
C PRO A 36 15.14 2.67 10.84
N ASP A 37 13.89 2.39 11.21
CA ASP A 37 13.40 1.06 11.60
C ASP A 37 11.89 0.98 11.33
N ASP A 38 11.42 -0.12 10.74
CA ASP A 38 10.01 -0.33 10.38
C ASP A 38 9.06 -0.38 11.59
N LYS A 39 9.59 -0.59 12.81
CA LYS A 39 8.82 -0.43 14.05
C LYS A 39 8.23 0.97 14.25
N GLN A 40 8.73 1.98 13.53
CA GLN A 40 8.20 3.35 13.58
C GLN A 40 6.90 3.52 12.79
N ILE A 41 6.49 2.53 11.99
CA ILE A 41 5.23 2.55 11.26
C ILE A 41 4.09 2.22 12.23
N THR A 42 3.43 3.25 12.75
CA THR A 42 2.30 3.10 13.69
C THR A 42 0.95 2.93 13.00
N SER A 43 0.88 3.26 11.70
CA SER A 43 -0.33 3.18 10.87
C SER A 43 0.04 2.80 9.44
N LEU A 44 -0.72 1.89 8.84
CA LEU A 44 -0.49 1.39 7.49
C LEU A 44 -1.83 1.15 6.78
N SER A 45 -2.01 1.75 5.62
CA SER A 45 -3.15 1.51 4.73
C SER A 45 -2.66 0.95 3.40
N VAL A 46 -3.29 -0.13 2.94
CA VAL A 46 -2.90 -0.83 1.71
C VAL A 46 -4.13 -1.15 0.90
N GLU A 47 -4.14 -0.70 -0.35
CA GLU A 47 -5.25 -0.93 -1.27
C GLU A 47 -4.76 -1.51 -2.59
N LYS A 48 -5.50 -2.50 -3.10
CA LYS A 48 -5.27 -3.06 -4.44
C LYS A 48 -6.35 -2.56 -5.39
N TRP A 49 -5.90 -2.10 -6.55
CA TRP A 49 -6.74 -1.60 -7.62
C TRP A 49 -6.26 -2.17 -8.96
N TYR A 50 -7.20 -2.45 -9.86
CA TYR A 50 -6.84 -2.71 -11.25
C TYR A 50 -6.50 -1.38 -11.93
N SER A 51 -5.47 -1.38 -12.77
CA SER A 51 -5.01 -0.21 -13.53
C SER A 51 -4.50 -0.68 -14.89
N ASP A 52 -4.69 0.15 -15.92
CA ASP A 52 -4.08 -0.08 -17.24
C ASP A 52 -2.57 0.22 -17.24
N ASN A 53 -2.09 0.95 -16.24
CA ASN A 53 -0.68 1.17 -15.97
C ASN A 53 -0.38 0.69 -14.53
N PRO A 54 -0.07 -0.61 -14.33
CA PRO A 54 0.14 -1.18 -13.01
C PRO A 54 1.40 -0.59 -12.37
N LYS A 55 1.27 -0.12 -11.13
CA LYS A 55 2.36 0.45 -10.33
C LYS A 55 2.04 0.36 -8.85
N VAL A 56 3.07 0.50 -8.02
CA VAL A 56 2.92 0.73 -6.58
C VAL A 56 3.11 2.22 -6.33
N ILE A 57 2.19 2.81 -5.57
CA ILE A 57 2.30 4.20 -5.10
C ILE A 57 2.46 4.13 -3.58
N VAL A 58 3.55 4.68 -3.06
CA VAL A 58 3.83 4.73 -1.63
C VAL A 58 3.80 6.18 -1.18
N ILE A 59 3.06 6.46 -0.12
CA ILE A 59 3.01 7.77 0.53
C ILE A 59 3.47 7.55 1.97
N ILE A 60 4.46 8.34 2.40
CA ILE A 60 5.02 8.29 3.74
C ILE A 60 4.88 9.69 4.32
N SER A 61 4.33 9.77 5.52
CA SER A 61 4.11 11.02 6.23
C SER A 61 4.36 10.81 7.71
N ASN A 62 4.99 11.79 8.36
CA ASN A 62 5.08 11.79 9.82
C ASN A 62 3.73 12.23 10.40
N GLU A 63 3.25 11.54 11.44
CA GLU A 63 2.15 12.07 12.24
C GLU A 63 2.69 13.25 13.06
N THR A 64 2.31 14.48 12.68
CA THR A 64 2.53 15.66 13.51
C THR A 64 1.30 15.83 14.40
N GLY A 65 1.40 15.43 15.68
CA GLY A 65 0.43 15.80 16.71
C GLY A 65 -0.69 14.79 17.00
N LYS A 66 -0.36 13.66 17.62
CA LYS A 66 -1.28 13.04 18.58
C LYS A 66 -0.81 13.42 19.98
N GLU A 67 -1.42 14.45 20.56
CA GLU A 67 -1.44 14.60 22.01
C GLU A 67 -2.08 13.32 22.58
N LEU A 68 -1.30 12.56 23.35
CA LEU A 68 -1.83 11.52 24.24
C LEU A 68 -2.37 12.16 25.50
#